data_AF-H1VSE9-F1
#
_entry.id   AF-H1VSE9-F1
#
_cell.length_a   1.000
_cell.length_b   1.000
_cell.length_c   1.000
_cell.angle_alpha   90.00
_cell.angle_beta   90.00
_cell.angle_gamma   90.00
#
_symmetry.space_group_name_H-M   'P 1'
#
loop_
_entity.id
_entity.type
_entity.pdbx_description
1 polymer ?
#
loop_
_entity_poly.entity_id
_entity_poly.type
_entity_poly.pdbx_seq_one_letter_code
_entity_poly.pdbx_strand_id
1 'polypeptide(L)'
;MLVTTLNPKIGYDMASKVAKNAHKKGLTLKESALELNALSEEDFDKLVRPELMIGPSAYKSVFVNIGPTNYGNRHGKADSVHRE
;
A
#
# COMPACT_ATOMS: atom_id res chain seq x y z
N MET A 1 2.71 9.99 2.68
CA MET A 1 2.02 10.28 1.39
C MET A 1 0.75 9.44 1.35
N LEU A 2 -0.43 10.06 1.30
CA LEU A 2 -1.73 9.37 1.46
C LEU A 2 -2.22 8.62 0.20
N VAL A 3 -1.57 8.83 -0.95
CA VAL A 3 -2.06 8.31 -2.24
C VAL A 3 -2.05 6.77 -2.34
N THR A 4 -1.22 6.10 -1.55
CA THR A 4 -1.07 4.62 -1.61
C THR A 4 -2.34 3.89 -1.26
N THR A 5 -3.23 4.50 -0.48
CA THR A 5 -4.50 3.89 -0.06
C THR A 5 -5.56 3.92 -1.15
N LEU A 6 -5.32 4.64 -2.24
CA LEU A 6 -6.18 4.65 -3.42
C LEU A 6 -5.92 3.43 -4.32
N ASN A 7 -4.74 2.81 -4.24
CA ASN A 7 -4.31 1.72 -5.11
C ASN A 7 -5.32 0.55 -5.19
N PRO A 8 -5.95 0.07 -4.09
CA PRO A 8 -6.90 -1.06 -4.16
C PRO A 8 -8.15 -0.76 -4.99
N LYS A 9 -8.48 0.53 -5.19
CA LYS A 9 -9.71 0.94 -5.86
C LYS A 9 -9.49 1.44 -7.29
N ILE A 10 -8.39 2.15 -7.53
CA ILE A 10 -8.10 2.76 -8.84
C ILE A 10 -6.83 2.21 -9.51
N GLY A 11 -6.07 1.37 -8.82
CA GLY A 11 -4.78 0.86 -9.30
C GLY A 11 -3.64 1.86 -9.14
N TYR A 12 -2.41 1.34 -9.24
CA TYR A 12 -1.19 2.13 -9.05
C TYR A 12 -1.04 3.26 -10.08
N ASP A 13 -1.30 2.99 -11.36
CA ASP A 13 -1.09 3.97 -12.43
C ASP A 13 -2.01 5.19 -12.29
N MET A 14 -3.29 4.96 -11.97
CA MET A 14 -4.22 6.07 -11.74
C MET A 14 -3.89 6.81 -10.44
N ALA A 15 -3.54 6.11 -9.37
CA ALA A 15 -3.08 6.76 -8.14
C ALA A 15 -1.84 7.64 -8.37
N SER A 16 -0.88 7.17 -9.17
CA SER A 16 0.29 7.95 -9.58
C SER A 16 -0.09 9.20 -10.37
N LYS A 17 -1.05 9.08 -11.31
CA LYS A 17 -1.57 10.23 -12.08
C LYS A 17 -2.26 11.25 -11.18
N VAL A 18 -3.08 10.81 -10.21
CA VAL A 18 -3.72 11.68 -9.22
C VAL A 18 -2.68 12.44 -8.40
N ALA A 19 -1.65 11.77 -7.87
CA ALA A 19 -0.58 12.45 -7.13
C ALA A 19 0.16 13.49 -7.97
N LYS A 20 0.50 13.15 -9.22
CA LYS A 20 1.21 14.06 -10.13
C LYS A 20 0.35 15.28 -10.50
N ASN A 21 -0.94 15.08 -10.78
CA ASN A 21 -1.86 16.17 -11.11
C ASN A 21 -2.07 17.09 -9.90
N ALA A 22 -2.33 16.52 -8.72
CA ALA A 22 -2.44 17.26 -7.46
C ALA A 22 -1.20 18.14 -7.21
N HIS A 23 0.00 17.55 -7.30
CA HIS A 23 1.24 18.29 -7.07
C HIS A 23 1.48 19.38 -8.14
N LYS A 24 1.25 19.08 -9.42
CA LYS A 24 1.47 20.03 -10.52
C LYS A 24 0.53 21.24 -10.45
N LYS A 25 -0.72 21.03 -10.00
CA LYS A 25 -1.75 22.06 -9.96
C LYS A 25 -1.94 22.71 -8.58
N GLY A 26 -1.24 22.22 -7.56
CA GLY A 26 -1.45 22.67 -6.18
C GLY A 26 -2.82 22.27 -5.60
N LEU A 27 -3.42 21.20 -6.12
CA LEU A 27 -4.70 20.68 -5.65
C LEU A 27 -4.49 19.65 -4.54
N THR A 28 -5.53 19.44 -3.75
CA THR A 28 -5.60 18.28 -2.86
C THR A 28 -5.72 16.98 -3.67
N LEU A 29 -5.38 15.85 -3.05
CA LEU A 29 -5.57 14.53 -3.66
C LEU A 29 -7.06 14.26 -3.98
N LYS A 30 -7.98 14.78 -3.16
CA LYS A 30 -9.43 14.65 -3.32
C LYS A 30 -9.91 15.40 -4.56
N GLU A 31 -9.56 16.68 -4.67
CA GLU A 31 -9.89 17.49 -5.86
C GLU A 31 -9.30 16.89 -7.13
N SER A 32 -8.05 16.45 -7.10
CA SER A 32 -7.44 15.81 -8.26
C SER A 32 -8.07 14.46 -8.61
N ALA A 33 -8.56 13.70 -7.64
CA ALA A 33 -9.25 12.43 -7.90
C ALA A 33 -10.61 12.66 -8.57
N LEU A 34 -11.34 13.70 -8.13
CA LEU A 34 -12.60 14.15 -8.72
C LEU A 34 -12.39 14.71 -10.13
N GLU A 35 -11.40 15.59 -10.32
CA GLU A 35 -11.08 16.19 -11.62
C GLU A 35 -10.75 15.13 -12.69
N LEU A 36 -10.01 14.09 -12.30
CA LEU A 36 -9.64 12.99 -13.19
C LEU A 36 -10.74 11.93 -13.35
N ASN A 37 -11.91 12.10 -12.72
CA ASN A 37 -12.98 11.10 -12.62
C ASN A 37 -12.44 9.73 -12.16
N ALA A 38 -11.39 9.73 -11.34
CA ALA A 38 -10.75 8.51 -10.86
C ALA A 38 -11.56 7.90 -9.71
N LEU A 39 -12.19 8.75 -8.89
CA LEU A 39 -12.89 8.35 -7.69
C LEU A 39 -14.01 9.34 -7.35
N SER A 40 -15.11 8.87 -6.77
CA SER A 40 -16.12 9.74 -6.18
C SER A 40 -15.65 10.31 -4.85
N GLU A 41 -16.31 11.38 -4.41
CA GLU A 41 -16.01 12.04 -3.14
C GLU A 41 -16.18 11.08 -1.95
N GLU A 42 -17.29 10.35 -1.94
CA GLU A 42 -17.63 9.39 -0.89
C GLU A 42 -16.62 8.24 -0.82
N ASP A 43 -16.17 7.73 -1.97
CA ASP A 43 -15.18 6.66 -2.01
C ASP A 43 -13.82 7.16 -1.52
N PHE A 44 -13.49 8.44 -1.78
CA PHE A 44 -12.27 9.05 -1.26
C PHE A 44 -12.29 9.12 0.26
N ASP A 45 -13.39 9.62 0.83
CA ASP A 45 -13.52 9.79 2.28
C ASP A 45 -13.59 8.44 3.01
N LYS A 46 -14.08 7.38 2.35
CA LYS A 46 -14.04 6.00 2.88
C LYS A 46 -12.62 5.42 2.88
N LEU A 47 -11.82 5.69 1.85
CA LEU A 47 -10.47 5.14 1.69
C LEU A 47 -9.41 5.93 2.45
N VAL A 48 -9.56 7.24 2.55
CA VAL A 48 -8.58 8.15 3.13
C VAL A 48 -8.98 8.52 4.56
N ARG A 49 -8.70 7.59 5.47
CA ARG A 49 -8.95 7.69 6.92
C ARG A 49 -7.61 7.70 7.69
N PRO A 50 -6.99 8.88 7.93
CA PRO A 50 -5.67 8.98 8.57
C PRO A 50 -5.59 8.25 9.92
N GLU A 51 -6.67 8.25 10.69
CA GLU A 51 -6.79 7.56 11.97
C GLU A 51 -6.69 6.03 11.86
N LEU A 52 -6.94 5.47 10.67
CA LEU A 52 -6.78 4.04 10.37
C LEU A 52 -5.45 3.72 9.66
N MET A 53 -4.62 4.73 9.37
CA MET A 53 -3.35 4.58 8.63
C MET A 53 -2.11 4.65 9.52
N ILE A 54 -2.28 4.68 10.84
CA ILE A 54 -1.21 4.83 11.83
C ILE A 54 -0.54 3.51 12.25
N GLY A 55 -0.97 2.38 11.70
CA GLY A 55 -0.43 1.08 12.05
C GLY A 55 -0.87 -0.02 11.08
N PRO A 56 -0.24 -1.20 11.15
CA PRO A 56 -0.67 -2.35 10.34
C PRO A 56 -2.10 -2.73 10.69
N SER A 57 -2.93 -2.91 9.67
CA SER A 57 -4.25 -3.51 9.83
C SER A 57 -4.08 -4.90 10.46
N ALA A 58 -4.95 -5.24 11.42
CA ALA A 58 -4.93 -6.57 12.03
C ALA A 58 -4.95 -7.63 10.92
N TYR A 59 -3.89 -8.44 10.85
CA TYR A 59 -3.81 -9.54 9.90
C TYR A 59 -4.98 -10.47 10.20
N LYS A 60 -5.94 -10.59 9.28
CA LYS A 60 -6.92 -11.66 9.36
C LYS A 60 -6.14 -12.96 9.12
N SER A 61 -5.75 -13.60 10.21
CA SER A 61 -5.19 -14.95 10.19
C SER A 61 -6.25 -15.89 9.65
N VAL A 62 -6.27 -16.05 8.32
CA VAL A 62 -6.90 -17.20 7.71
C VAL A 62 -5.97 -18.36 8.07
N PHE A 63 -6.34 -19.13 9.09
CA PHE A 63 -5.68 -20.41 9.36
C PHE A 63 -5.96 -21.32 8.16
N VAL A 64 -5.13 -21.21 7.12
CA VAL A 64 -5.03 -22.26 6.12
C VAL A 64 -4.38 -23.42 6.85
N ASN A 65 -5.09 -24.54 6.97
CA ASN A 65 -4.56 -25.78 7.55
C ASN A 65 -3.57 -26.39 6.54
N ILE A 66 -2.44 -25.72 6.35
CA ILE A 66 -1.27 -26.29 5.68
C ILE A 66 -0.73 -27.35 6.63
N GLY A 67 -0.86 -28.62 6.25
CA GLY A 67 -0.29 -29.76 6.97
C GLY A 67 1.20 -29.57 7.26
N PRO A 68 1.82 -30.41 8.11
CA PRO A 68 3.12 -30.14 8.71
C PRO A 68 4.18 -29.89 7.63
N THR A 69 4.51 -28.62 7.38
CA THR A 69 5.61 -28.24 6.52
C THR A 69 6.89 -28.31 7.35
N ASN A 70 7.80 -29.19 6.92
CA ASN A 70 9.09 -29.40 7.57
C ASN A 70 10.02 -28.24 7.17
N TYR A 71 9.83 -27.06 7.77
CA TYR A 71 10.77 -25.94 7.62
C TYR A 71 12.01 -26.23 8.46
N GLY A 72 12.92 -27.01 7.85
CA GLY A 72 14.26 -27.23 8.36
C GLY A 72 14.98 -25.91 8.64
N ASN A 73 15.47 -25.82 9.85
CA ASN A 73 16.28 -24.78 10.46
C ASN A 73 17.39 -24.25 9.51
N ARG A 74 17.15 -23.12 8.83
CA ARG A 74 18.21 -22.34 8.14
C ARG A 74 18.65 -21.17 9.02
N HIS A 75 19.24 -21.50 10.16
CA HIS A 75 20.18 -20.62 10.85
C HIS A 75 21.58 -21.18 10.64
N GLY A 76 22.41 -20.46 9.87
CA GLY A 76 23.83 -20.75 9.77
C GLY A 76 24.48 -20.30 8.46
N LYS A 77 25.43 -19.36 8.59
CA LYS A 77 26.40 -18.85 7.62
C LYS A 77 25.93 -17.81 6.60
N ALA A 78 25.85 -16.57 7.10
CA ALA A 78 26.30 -15.41 6.34
C ALA A 78 27.61 -14.94 6.96
N ASP A 79 28.74 -15.59 6.67
CA ASP A 79 30.06 -15.11 7.11
C ASP A 79 31.11 -15.28 6.00
N SER A 80 31.58 -14.11 5.54
CA SER A 80 32.94 -13.79 5.10
C SER A 80 33.62 -14.68 4.05
N VAL A 81 33.59 -14.23 2.79
CA VAL A 81 34.68 -14.50 1.84
C VAL A 81 35.61 -13.29 1.88
N HIS A 82 36.62 -13.37 2.74
CA HIS A 82 37.76 -12.45 2.77
C HIS A 82 39.00 -13.29 2.43
N ARG A 83 39.74 -12.84 1.41
CA ARG A 83 41.18 -13.03 1.15
C ARG A 83 41.77 -14.44 1.32
N GLU A 84 42.28 -14.98 0.22
CA GLU A 84 43.72 -15.13 -0.06
C GLU A 84 43.94 -15.11 -1.58
#